data_AF-A0AA38HV72-F1
#
_entry.id   AF-A0AA38HV72-F1
#
_cell.length_a   1.000
_cell.length_b   1.000
_cell.length_c   1.000
_cell.angle_alpha   90.00
_cell.angle_beta   90.00
_cell.angle_gamma   90.00
#
_symmetry.space_group_name_H-M   'P 1'
#
loop_
_entity.id
_entity.type
_entity.pdbx_description
1 polymer ?
#
loop_
_entity_poly.entity_id
_entity_poly.type
_entity_poly.pdbx_seq_one_letter_code
_entity_poly.pdbx_strand_id
1 'polypeptide(L)'
;MDVSGGRPIPQRSPISNFINGEANRSLAGVNGVNQTLNGTISSTQEGPNERQSNTSGNSETDKTYFFTGTAERVIAWNRVLKHRCFYEVIATLVSVQENQDSLHSIILLKDKKGPILQVTHYFDHEMPEEQFIVGETLRCVGYMTGITTMLAVSIRAATPEETAVLKRCCYIGDFAISGLVNAEDR
;
A
#
# COMPACT_ATOMS: atom_id res chain seq x y z
N MET A 1 -13.02 69.08 -18.36
CA MET A 1 -13.45 68.07 -19.36
C MET A 1 -12.27 67.16 -19.55
N ASP A 2 -12.33 66.01 -18.87
CA ASP A 2 -11.17 65.18 -18.57
C ASP A 2 -11.25 63.82 -19.27
N VAL A 3 -10.07 63.24 -19.41
CA VAL A 3 -9.63 62.38 -20.51
C VAL A 3 -10.01 60.90 -20.31
N SER A 4 -10.25 60.25 -21.45
CA SER A 4 -10.36 58.81 -21.71
C SER A 4 -9.35 57.89 -20.99
N GLY A 5 -9.77 56.66 -20.68
CA GLY A 5 -8.85 55.59 -20.27
C GLY A 5 -9.50 54.22 -20.11
N GLY A 6 -9.87 53.58 -21.22
CA GLY A 6 -10.37 52.20 -21.26
C GLY A 6 -9.30 51.18 -20.87
N ARG A 7 -9.70 50.13 -20.14
CA ARG A 7 -8.81 49.05 -19.67
C ARG A 7 -8.61 47.97 -20.76
N PRO A 8 -7.40 47.40 -20.94
CA PRO A 8 -7.17 46.31 -21.88
C PRO A 8 -7.51 44.93 -21.30
N ILE A 9 -8.00 44.04 -22.18
CA ILE A 9 -8.29 42.62 -21.97
C ILE A 9 -7.00 41.80 -22.16
N PRO A 10 -6.67 40.81 -21.32
CA PRO A 10 -5.50 39.96 -21.52
C PRO A 10 -5.73 38.91 -22.62
N GLN A 11 -4.78 38.82 -23.55
CA GLN A 11 -4.75 37.84 -24.64
C GLN A 11 -4.25 36.46 -24.17
N ARG A 12 -4.85 35.40 -24.73
CA ARG A 12 -4.44 34.00 -24.58
C ARG A 12 -3.20 33.70 -25.44
N SER A 13 -2.25 32.96 -24.87
CA SER A 13 -1.10 32.41 -25.59
C SER A 13 -1.46 31.14 -26.39
N PRO A 14 -0.71 30.81 -27.46
CA PRO A 14 -1.06 29.74 -28.40
C PRO A 14 -0.54 28.36 -27.98
N ILE A 15 -1.27 27.35 -28.46
CA ILE A 15 -1.00 25.91 -28.44
C ILE A 15 0.18 25.60 -29.38
N SER A 16 1.20 24.89 -28.89
CA SER A 16 2.21 24.24 -29.73
C SER A 16 1.93 22.74 -29.80
N ASN A 17 1.42 22.28 -30.94
CA ASN A 17 1.33 20.87 -31.31
C ASN A 17 2.66 20.46 -31.98
N PHE A 18 3.32 19.44 -31.43
CA PHE A 18 4.34 18.66 -32.15
C PHE A 18 3.75 17.31 -32.56
N ILE A 19 3.84 17.02 -33.86
CA ILE A 19 3.51 15.73 -34.48
C ILE A 19 4.79 15.23 -35.17
N ASN A 20 5.28 14.05 -34.77
CA ASN A 20 5.63 12.89 -35.61
C ASN A 20 6.77 12.05 -35.02
N GLY A 21 6.51 10.75 -34.96
CA GLY A 21 7.44 9.68 -34.61
C GLY A 21 6.71 8.34 -34.65
N GLU A 22 6.39 7.87 -35.86
CA GLU A 22 5.80 6.55 -36.10
C GLU A 22 6.79 5.41 -35.83
N ALA A 23 6.18 4.29 -35.43
CA ALA A 23 6.55 2.90 -35.69
C ALA A 23 7.86 2.35 -35.11
N ASN A 24 7.73 1.46 -34.12
CA ASN A 24 7.99 0.05 -34.41
C ASN A 24 7.23 -0.91 -33.48
N ARG A 25 6.68 -1.94 -34.12
CA ARG A 25 5.99 -3.08 -33.54
C ARG A 25 6.97 -3.97 -32.76
N SER A 26 6.54 -4.52 -31.63
CA SER A 26 6.76 -5.94 -31.34
C SER A 26 5.75 -6.45 -30.32
N LEU A 27 4.95 -7.43 -30.77
CA LEU A 27 4.09 -8.28 -29.95
C LEU A 27 4.93 -9.45 -29.44
N ALA A 28 5.11 -9.53 -28.13
CA ALA A 28 5.36 -10.76 -27.38
C ALA A 28 4.96 -10.42 -25.93
N GLY A 29 3.83 -10.90 -25.42
CA GLY A 29 3.70 -12.30 -25.05
C GLY A 29 4.46 -12.54 -23.76
N VAL A 30 3.92 -12.10 -22.61
CA VAL A 30 4.46 -12.49 -21.31
C VAL A 30 3.33 -13.08 -20.49
N ASN A 31 3.27 -14.41 -20.57
CA ASN A 31 2.52 -15.26 -19.69
C ASN A 31 2.85 -14.94 -18.24
N GLY A 32 1.82 -14.90 -17.40
CA GLY A 32 1.98 -15.04 -15.96
C GLY A 32 2.74 -16.33 -15.67
N VAL A 33 3.89 -16.18 -15.02
CA VAL A 33 4.64 -17.28 -14.44
C VAL A 33 4.84 -16.92 -12.97
N ASN A 34 4.04 -17.56 -12.12
CA ASN A 34 4.32 -17.67 -10.69
C ASN A 34 5.72 -18.27 -10.54
N GLN A 35 6.70 -17.48 -10.13
CA GLN A 35 8.01 -18.01 -9.77
C GLN A 35 7.98 -18.43 -8.30
N THR A 36 7.72 -19.73 -8.10
CA THR A 36 7.99 -20.43 -6.84
C THR A 36 9.49 -20.71 -6.80
N LEU A 37 10.23 -19.98 -5.96
CA LEU A 37 11.65 -20.23 -5.71
C LEU A 37 11.79 -21.45 -4.78
N ASN A 38 12.05 -22.62 -5.36
CA ASN A 38 12.46 -23.81 -4.63
C ASN A 38 13.99 -23.84 -4.50
N GLY A 39 14.50 -23.46 -3.34
CA GLY A 39 15.90 -23.65 -2.98
C GLY A 39 16.12 -25.05 -2.40
N THR A 40 16.78 -25.92 -3.16
CA THR A 40 17.31 -27.22 -2.71
C THR A 40 18.60 -27.01 -1.94
N ILE A 41 18.66 -27.42 -0.68
CA ILE A 41 19.92 -27.67 0.04
C ILE A 41 19.76 -29.00 0.78
N SER A 42 20.59 -29.98 0.43
CA SER A 42 20.62 -31.30 1.04
C SER A 42 21.80 -31.43 2.01
N SER A 43 21.51 -32.10 3.14
CA SER A 43 22.35 -33.05 3.90
C SER A 43 23.57 -32.54 4.69
N THR A 44 23.93 -33.01 5.90
CA THR A 44 23.37 -33.95 6.90
C THR A 44 24.31 -33.89 8.12
N GLN A 45 23.81 -33.91 9.36
CA GLN A 45 24.47 -34.63 10.47
C GLN A 45 23.50 -34.87 11.65
N GLU A 46 23.69 -36.02 12.29
CA GLU A 46 22.74 -36.84 13.06
C GLU A 46 22.73 -36.55 14.57
N GLY A 47 21.61 -36.87 15.25
CA GLY A 47 21.53 -36.96 16.72
C GLY A 47 20.09 -37.01 17.26
N PRO A 48 19.67 -38.06 18.01
CA PRO A 48 18.26 -38.38 18.21
C PRO A 48 17.70 -37.82 19.53
N ASN A 49 16.45 -37.34 19.53
CA ASN A 49 15.59 -37.47 20.71
C ASN A 49 14.11 -37.44 20.30
N GLU A 50 13.47 -38.60 20.42
CA GLU A 50 12.04 -38.79 20.20
C GLU A 50 11.26 -38.04 21.28
N ARG A 51 10.59 -36.96 20.88
CA ARG A 51 9.32 -36.57 21.48
C ARG A 51 8.28 -36.47 20.37
N GLN A 52 7.45 -37.51 20.31
CA GLN A 52 6.22 -37.55 19.54
C GLN A 52 5.35 -36.35 19.95
N SER A 53 5.41 -35.28 19.17
CA SER A 53 4.32 -34.32 19.07
C SER A 53 3.49 -34.76 17.88
N ASN A 54 2.40 -35.46 18.18
CA ASN A 54 1.31 -35.66 17.24
C ASN A 54 0.62 -34.31 17.02
N THR A 55 1.24 -33.44 16.25
CA THR A 55 0.53 -32.33 15.61
C THR A 55 0.29 -32.79 14.18
N SER A 56 -0.93 -33.23 13.92
CA SER A 56 -1.45 -33.52 12.60
C SER A 56 -1.16 -32.33 11.69
N GLY A 57 -0.06 -32.43 10.94
CA GLY A 57 0.40 -31.43 10.01
C GLY A 57 -0.53 -31.38 8.81
N ASN A 58 -1.67 -30.73 8.98
CA ASN A 58 -2.34 -30.09 7.86
C ASN A 58 -1.60 -28.76 7.65
N SER A 59 -0.41 -28.82 7.07
CA SER A 59 0.29 -27.61 6.63
C SER A 59 -0.41 -27.10 5.36
N GLU A 60 -1.65 -26.63 5.52
CA GLU A 60 -2.12 -25.58 4.63
C GLU A 60 -1.10 -24.46 4.77
N THR A 61 -0.30 -24.26 3.73
CA THR A 61 0.55 -23.09 3.59
C THR A 61 -0.29 -21.87 3.95
N ASP A 62 0.05 -21.19 5.05
CA ASP A 62 -0.65 -19.97 5.48
C ASP A 62 -0.63 -18.97 4.33
N LYS A 63 -1.74 -18.90 3.59
CA LYS A 63 -1.87 -18.01 2.44
C LYS A 63 -1.83 -16.58 2.97
N THR A 64 -0.77 -15.86 2.61
CA THR A 64 -0.64 -14.44 2.93
C THR A 64 -1.22 -13.62 1.78
N TYR A 65 -2.15 -12.74 2.10
CA TYR A 65 -2.78 -11.86 1.11
C TYR A 65 -2.20 -10.44 1.17
N PHE A 66 -2.25 -9.76 0.04
CA PHE A 66 -1.80 -8.37 -0.12
C PHE A 66 -2.90 -7.55 -0.80
N PHE A 67 -3.30 -6.45 -0.16
CA PHE A 67 -4.33 -5.57 -0.72
C PHE A 67 -3.91 -4.11 -0.67
N THR A 68 -4.12 -3.40 -1.78
CA THR A 68 -3.91 -1.95 -1.87
C THR A 68 -5.25 -1.22 -1.75
N GLY A 69 -5.37 -0.28 -0.82
CA GLY A 69 -6.59 0.48 -0.65
C GLY A 69 -6.43 1.81 0.08
N THR A 70 -7.54 2.53 0.22
CA THR A 70 -7.63 3.69 1.09
C THR A 70 -7.68 3.25 2.56
N ALA A 71 -7.50 4.17 3.50
CA ALA A 71 -7.59 3.85 4.93
C ALA A 71 -8.97 3.26 5.29
N GLU A 72 -10.05 3.85 4.78
CA GLU A 72 -11.43 3.38 4.96
C GLU A 72 -11.61 1.94 4.47
N ARG A 73 -11.10 1.63 3.28
CA ARG A 73 -11.23 0.31 2.66
C ARG A 73 -10.46 -0.75 3.41
N VAL A 74 -9.20 -0.47 3.74
CA VAL A 74 -8.36 -1.41 4.50
C VAL A 74 -8.96 -1.71 5.88
N ILE A 75 -9.49 -0.70 6.58
CA ILE A 75 -10.19 -0.92 7.86
C ILE A 75 -11.43 -1.80 7.67
N ALA A 76 -12.21 -1.59 6.61
CA ALA A 76 -13.38 -2.42 6.32
C ALA A 76 -13.00 -3.88 5.99
N TRP A 77 -11.98 -4.07 5.16
CA TRP A 77 -11.44 -5.38 4.78
C TRP A 77 -10.91 -6.15 5.97
N ASN A 78 -10.15 -5.49 6.85
CA ASN A 78 -9.59 -6.11 8.05
C ASN A 78 -10.65 -6.59 9.05
N ARG A 79 -11.87 -6.01 9.01
CA ARG A 79 -12.97 -6.45 9.87
C ARG A 79 -13.61 -7.75 9.38
N VAL A 80 -13.54 -8.04 8.09
CA VAL A 80 -14.23 -9.19 7.49
C VAL A 80 -13.28 -10.35 7.19
N LEU A 81 -12.00 -10.07 6.92
CA LEU A 81 -11.00 -11.09 6.68
C LEU A 81 -10.47 -11.66 8.00
N LYS A 82 -10.47 -13.00 8.11
CA LYS A 82 -9.83 -13.71 9.24
C LYS A 82 -8.37 -14.04 8.97
N HIS A 83 -7.95 -14.00 7.71
CA HIS A 83 -6.58 -14.32 7.30
C HIS A 83 -5.59 -13.20 7.63
N ARG A 84 -4.33 -13.58 7.86
CA ARG A 84 -3.24 -12.63 7.97
C ARG A 84 -3.02 -11.95 6.62
N CYS A 85 -3.16 -10.63 6.59
CA CYS A 85 -3.04 -9.83 5.39
C CYS A 85 -2.03 -8.71 5.61
N PHE A 86 -1.25 -8.44 4.57
CA PHE A 86 -0.56 -7.18 4.41
C PHE A 86 -1.43 -6.23 3.61
N TYR A 87 -1.34 -4.96 3.98
CA TYR A 87 -2.09 -3.90 3.35
C TYR A 87 -1.11 -2.82 2.90
N GLU A 88 -1.36 -2.31 1.70
CA GLU A 88 -0.77 -1.09 1.20
C GLU A 88 -1.85 0.00 1.27
N VAL A 89 -1.66 0.96 2.18
CA VAL A 89 -2.56 2.09 2.39
C VAL A 89 -2.00 3.30 1.69
N ILE A 90 -2.80 3.93 0.83
CA ILE A 90 -2.51 5.24 0.26
C ILE A 90 -3.50 6.25 0.83
N ALA A 91 -3.01 7.18 1.64
CA ALA A 91 -3.85 8.12 2.38
C ALA A 91 -3.09 9.40 2.74
N THR A 92 -3.82 10.45 3.12
CA THR A 92 -3.23 11.74 3.48
C THR A 92 -2.71 11.73 4.91
N LEU A 93 -1.49 12.24 5.10
CA LEU A 93 -0.87 12.45 6.40
C LEU A 93 -1.57 13.59 7.16
N VAL A 94 -2.02 13.30 8.38
CA VAL A 94 -2.68 14.27 9.27
C VAL A 94 -1.75 14.73 10.39
N SER A 95 -0.97 13.83 10.96
CA SER A 95 0.00 14.18 11.99
C SER A 95 1.11 13.14 12.09
N VAL A 96 2.28 13.59 12.50
CA VAL A 96 3.39 12.73 12.93
C VAL A 96 3.66 13.03 14.40
N GLN A 97 3.77 11.99 15.20
CA GLN A 97 4.22 12.06 16.59
C GLN A 97 5.46 11.21 16.73
N GLU A 98 6.58 11.87 16.97
CA GLU A 98 7.85 11.22 17.29
C GLU A 98 7.91 11.02 18.80
N ASN A 99 8.21 9.79 19.24
CA ASN A 99 8.43 9.53 20.66
C ASN A 99 9.86 9.92 21.04
N GLN A 100 10.03 10.46 22.25
CA GLN A 100 11.29 11.01 22.74
C GLN A 100 12.45 10.01 22.74
N ASP A 101 12.14 8.71 22.81
CA ASP A 101 13.12 7.61 22.78
C ASP A 101 13.44 7.12 21.35
N SER A 102 12.96 7.82 20.31
CA SER A 102 13.28 7.69 18.87
C SER A 102 13.17 6.31 18.19
N LEU A 103 12.75 5.27 18.90
CA LEU A 103 12.62 3.92 18.32
C LEU A 103 11.41 3.76 17.39
N HIS A 104 10.41 4.65 17.49
CA HIS A 104 9.24 4.60 16.65
C HIS A 104 8.55 5.95 16.49
N SER A 105 7.80 6.07 15.40
CA SER A 105 6.87 7.16 15.15
C SER A 105 5.43 6.64 15.10
N ILE A 106 4.50 7.49 15.53
CA ILE A 106 3.08 7.29 15.33
C ILE A 106 2.60 8.30 14.30
N ILE A 107 2.06 7.79 13.20
CA ILE A 107 1.59 8.55 12.07
C ILE A 107 0.08 8.37 11.97
N LEU A 108 -0.66 9.48 11.80
CA LEU A 108 -2.09 9.44 11.56
C LEU A 108 -2.38 9.67 10.09
N LEU A 109 -2.97 8.68 9.44
CA LEU A 109 -3.40 8.74 8.04
C LEU A 109 -4.92 8.87 7.96
N LYS A 110 -5.41 9.60 6.97
CA LYS A 110 -6.84 9.78 6.78
C LYS A 110 -7.20 9.97 5.31
N ASP A 111 -8.36 9.43 4.93
CA ASP A 111 -9.03 9.78 3.67
C ASP A 111 -9.82 11.09 3.81
N LYS A 112 -10.23 11.71 2.69
CA LYS A 112 -10.96 12.99 2.70
C LYS A 112 -12.17 13.05 3.66
N LYS A 113 -12.91 11.94 3.78
CA LYS A 113 -14.10 11.81 4.65
C LYS A 113 -14.07 10.54 5.52
N GLY A 114 -12.96 9.81 5.51
CA GLY A 114 -12.85 8.49 6.14
C GLY A 114 -12.42 8.54 7.60
N PRO A 115 -12.36 7.36 8.25
CA PRO A 115 -11.76 7.20 9.57
C PRO A 115 -10.26 7.53 9.55
N ILE A 116 -9.71 7.74 10.75
CA ILE A 116 -8.26 7.87 10.95
C ILE A 116 -7.67 6.46 11.12
N LEU A 117 -6.60 6.19 10.39
CA LEU A 117 -5.75 5.02 10.59
C LEU A 117 -4.50 5.45 11.35
N GLN A 118 -4.28 4.86 12.51
CA GLN A 118 -3.04 5.02 13.26
C GLN A 118 -2.00 4.04 12.74
N VAL A 119 -0.83 4.55 12.36
CA VAL A 119 0.28 3.76 11.83
C VAL A 119 1.46 3.90 12.79
N THR A 120 1.94 2.78 13.31
CA THR A 120 3.20 2.74 14.06
C THR A 120 4.30 2.27 13.12
N HIS A 121 5.41 3.00 13.08
CA HIS A 121 6.60 2.63 12.31
C HIS A 121 7.82 2.61 13.22
N TYR A 122 8.50 1.46 13.29
CA TYR A 122 9.77 1.34 14.00
C TYR A 122 10.89 1.74 13.05
N PHE A 123 11.84 2.50 13.57
CA PHE A 123 13.06 2.81 12.83
C PHE A 123 14.10 1.76 13.21
N ASP A 124 14.66 1.07 12.22
CA ASP A 124 16.05 0.63 12.36
C ASP A 124 16.91 1.90 12.42
N HIS A 125 18.01 1.89 13.16
CA HIS A 125 18.80 3.03 13.66
C HIS A 125 19.20 4.17 12.67
N GLU A 126 18.78 4.11 11.42
CA GLU A 126 18.92 5.13 10.38
C GLU A 126 17.54 5.43 9.79
N MET A 127 16.77 6.31 10.45
CA MET A 127 15.62 6.93 9.80
C MET A 127 16.17 7.74 8.61
N PRO A 128 15.74 7.49 7.36
CA PRO A 128 15.96 8.46 6.30
C PRO A 128 15.28 9.74 6.78
N GLU A 129 15.97 10.88 6.77
CA GLU A 129 15.41 12.21 7.13
C GLU A 129 14.31 12.68 6.14
N GLU A 130 13.47 11.78 5.66
CA GLU A 130 12.24 12.08 4.94
C GLU A 130 11.26 12.67 5.96
N GLN A 131 11.37 13.99 6.14
CA GLN A 131 10.39 14.78 6.88
C GLN A 131 9.06 14.74 6.11
N PHE A 132 8.20 13.80 6.47
CA PHE A 132 6.85 13.77 5.92
C PHE A 132 6.11 15.06 6.26
N ILE A 133 5.49 15.67 5.26
CA ILE A 133 4.80 16.95 5.41
C ILE A 133 3.32 16.67 5.68
N VAL A 134 2.75 17.28 6.74
CA VAL A 134 1.30 17.18 6.99
C VAL A 134 0.53 17.68 5.76
N GLY A 135 -0.43 16.87 5.30
CA GLY A 135 -1.18 17.09 4.07
C GLY A 135 -0.64 16.34 2.85
N GLU A 136 0.57 15.76 2.93
CA GLU A 136 1.12 14.89 1.88
C GLU A 136 0.36 13.56 1.80
N THR A 137 0.34 12.94 0.61
CA THR A 137 -0.21 11.58 0.45
C THR A 137 0.92 10.58 0.59
N LEU A 138 0.79 9.69 1.58
CA LEU A 138 1.78 8.65 1.86
C LEU A 138 1.29 7.30 1.36
N ARG A 139 2.25 6.47 0.96
CA ARG A 139 2.08 5.03 0.77
C ARG A 139 2.70 4.31 1.96
N CYS A 140 1.86 3.60 2.70
CA CYS A 140 2.23 2.84 3.88
C CYS A 140 1.96 1.36 3.63
N VAL A 141 2.98 0.51 3.76
CA VAL A 141 2.84 -0.95 3.68
C VAL A 141 3.01 -1.53 5.07
N GLY A 142 2.11 -2.41 5.47
CA GLY A 142 2.11 -2.98 6.81
C GLY A 142 1.05 -4.03 7.01
N TYR A 143 0.81 -4.40 8.26
CA TYR A 143 -0.30 -5.28 8.64
C TYR A 143 -1.08 -4.67 9.79
N MET A 144 -2.37 -4.97 9.87
CA MET A 144 -3.23 -4.44 10.92
C MET A 144 -2.94 -5.16 12.23
N THR A 145 -2.78 -4.39 13.31
CA THR A 145 -2.62 -4.89 14.69
C THR A 145 -3.84 -4.58 15.56
N GLY A 146 -4.75 -3.74 15.06
CA GLY A 146 -6.03 -3.44 15.67
C GLY A 146 -7.08 -3.06 14.63
N ILE A 147 -8.24 -2.55 15.05
CA ILE A 147 -9.33 -2.17 14.13
C ILE A 147 -8.91 -0.98 13.25
N THR A 148 -8.23 0.00 13.84
CA THR A 148 -7.76 1.22 13.17
C THR A 148 -6.27 1.45 13.41
N THR A 149 -5.53 0.38 13.69
CA THR A 149 -4.09 0.44 14.00
C THR A 149 -3.33 -0.51 13.09
N MET A 150 -2.28 0.01 12.47
CA MET A 150 -1.39 -0.71 11.56
C MET A 150 0.05 -0.63 12.08
N LEU A 151 0.78 -1.72 11.97
CA LEU A 151 2.22 -1.70 12.04
C LEU A 151 2.80 -1.62 10.63
N ALA A 152 3.48 -0.51 10.33
CA ALA A 152 4.14 -0.31 9.05
C ALA A 152 5.49 -1.01 9.01
N VAL A 153 5.74 -1.66 7.87
CA VAL A 153 7.06 -2.18 7.48
C VAL A 153 7.78 -1.21 6.53
N SER A 154 7.03 -0.31 5.87
CA SER A 154 7.59 0.70 4.97
C SER A 154 6.62 1.86 4.83
N ILE A 155 7.15 3.09 4.86
CA ILE A 155 6.41 4.32 4.62
C ILE A 155 7.21 5.18 3.66
N ARG A 156 6.55 5.77 2.67
CA ARG A 156 7.13 6.79 1.79
C ARG A 156 6.05 7.70 1.20
N ALA A 157 6.45 8.78 0.54
CA ALA A 157 5.53 9.55 -0.31
C ALA A 157 4.91 8.65 -1.40
N ALA A 158 3.61 8.82 -1.65
CA ALA A 158 2.92 8.15 -2.74
C ALA A 158 3.17 8.89 -4.06
N THR A 159 3.38 8.15 -5.15
CA THR A 159 3.51 8.78 -6.47
C THR A 159 2.15 9.20 -7.04
N PRO A 160 2.12 10.14 -8.00
CA PRO A 160 0.88 10.52 -8.68
C PRO A 160 0.18 9.34 -9.36
N GLU A 161 0.94 8.42 -9.95
CA GLU A 161 0.43 7.22 -10.63
C GLU A 161 -0.25 6.28 -9.65
N GLU A 162 0.36 6.05 -8.48
CA GLU A 162 -0.21 5.21 -7.42
C GLU A 162 -1.55 5.77 -6.95
N THR A 163 -1.61 7.09 -6.75
CA THR A 163 -2.85 7.79 -6.40
C THR A 163 -3.90 7.68 -7.51
N ALA A 164 -3.48 7.75 -8.79
CA ALA A 164 -4.38 7.64 -9.94
C ALA A 164 -4.99 6.24 -10.09
N VAL A 165 -4.24 5.18 -9.77
CA VAL A 165 -4.73 3.80 -9.87
C VAL A 165 -5.44 3.30 -8.61
N LEU A 166 -5.31 4.00 -7.47
CA LEU A 166 -5.85 3.59 -6.17
C LEU A 166 -7.32 3.17 -6.20
N LYS A 167 -8.17 3.92 -6.92
CA LYS A 167 -9.61 3.59 -7.04
C LYS A 167 -9.83 2.22 -7.70
N ARG A 168 -9.01 1.87 -8.69
CA ARG A 168 -9.07 0.56 -9.36
C ARG A 168 -8.57 -0.53 -8.43
N CYS A 169 -7.49 -0.29 -7.70
CA CYS A 169 -6.97 -1.24 -6.70
C CYS A 169 -8.02 -1.54 -5.62
N CYS A 170 -8.74 -0.53 -5.12
CA CYS A 170 -9.84 -0.71 -4.17
C CYS A 170 -10.94 -1.63 -4.73
N TYR A 171 -11.35 -1.43 -5.97
CA TYR A 171 -12.37 -2.27 -6.61
C TYR A 171 -11.92 -3.73 -6.75
N ILE A 172 -10.65 -3.95 -7.14
CA ILE A 172 -10.07 -5.30 -7.22
C ILE A 172 -10.04 -5.95 -5.83
N GLY A 173 -9.64 -5.19 -4.80
CA GLY A 173 -9.63 -5.65 -3.42
C GLY A 173 -11.03 -6.05 -2.94
N ASP A 174 -12.04 -5.22 -3.16
CA ASP A 174 -13.44 -5.53 -2.81
C ASP A 174 -13.91 -6.84 -3.45
N PHE A 175 -13.62 -7.03 -4.74
CA PHE A 175 -13.99 -8.24 -5.47
C PHE A 175 -13.29 -9.48 -4.91
N ALA A 176 -11.97 -9.40 -4.69
CA ALA A 176 -11.18 -10.51 -4.18
C ALA A 176 -11.64 -10.92 -2.76
N ILE A 177 -11.87 -9.94 -1.89
CA ILE A 177 -12.28 -10.18 -0.50
C ILE A 177 -13.67 -10.78 -0.44
N SER A 178 -14.60 -10.29 -1.27
CA SER A 178 -15.93 -10.90 -1.37
C SER A 178 -15.82 -12.37 -1.78
N GLY A 179 -14.92 -12.70 -2.70
CA GLY A 179 -14.65 -14.09 -3.09
C GLY A 179 -14.08 -14.93 -1.94
N LEU A 180 -13.14 -14.39 -1.16
CA LEU A 180 -12.52 -15.09 -0.04
C LEU A 180 -13.52 -15.36 1.10
N VAL A 181 -14.29 -14.34 1.51
CA VAL A 181 -15.30 -14.48 2.57
C VAL A 181 -16.36 -15.52 2.19
N ASN A 182 -16.84 -15.49 0.95
CA ASN A 182 -17.82 -16.47 0.46
C ASN A 182 -17.27 -17.91 0.35
N ALA A 183 -15.94 -18.07 0.25
CA ALA A 183 -15.30 -19.38 0.23
C ALA A 183 -15.11 -19.95 1.64
N GLU A 184 -14.95 -19.11 2.67
CA GLU A 184 -14.88 -19.54 4.07
C GLU A 184 -16.23 -20.00 4.63
N ASP A 185 -17.34 -19.43 4.14
CA ASP A 185 -18.69 -19.75 4.63
C ASP A 185 -19.29 -21.04 4.02
N ARG A 186 -18.53 -21.77 3.20
CA ARG A 186 -18.95 -23.03 2.55
C ARG A 186 -18.33 -24.25 3.22
#